data_AF-A0A937A2G5-F1
#
_entry.id   AF-A0A937A2G5-F1
#
_cell.length_a   1.000
_cell.length_b   1.000
_cell.length_c   1.000
_cell.angle_alpha   90.00
_cell.angle_beta   90.00
_cell.angle_gamma   90.00
#
_symmetry.space_group_name_H-M   'P 1'
#
loop_
_entity.id
_entity.type
_entity.pdbx_description
1 polymer ?
#
loop_
_entity_poly.entity_id
_entity_poly.type
_entity_poly.pdbx_seq_one_letter_code
_entity_poly.pdbx_strand_id
1 'polypeptide(L)'
;MAEQLTPEGVNPPPRPTDRLFFALLPEAPAAAAIAAAAKDLKAEHGLKGRVLATSRFHVTLHFFGDHVGLPAALVEGLSAAASSVRFAPFDVVFDRAMSFTGRPRKRPLVLRGHDEGLAALIDFRRSLSDALVRHGFGHLVDARFTPHVTLLYDDQLRPPQPVGPIVWRVHEFVLMDSLLTRSLHVPLARWPLQPAASAAA
;
A
#
# COMPACT_ATOMS: atom_id res chain seq x y z
N MET A 1 12.46 -27.72 -53.67
CA MET A 1 12.18 -26.29 -53.43
C MET A 1 10.74 -26.18 -52.97
N ALA A 2 10.52 -26.17 -51.66
CA ALA A 2 9.25 -25.76 -51.05
C ALA A 2 9.66 -25.10 -49.72
N GLU A 3 9.49 -23.78 -49.69
CA GLU A 3 9.93 -22.88 -48.63
C GLU A 3 9.27 -23.24 -47.30
N GLN A 4 10.11 -23.42 -46.29
CA GLN A 4 9.67 -23.46 -44.90
C GLN A 4 9.28 -22.03 -44.49
N LEU A 5 7.97 -21.79 -44.38
CA LEU A 5 7.42 -20.59 -43.75
C LEU A 5 7.87 -20.57 -42.28
N THR A 6 8.82 -19.68 -41.95
CA THR A 6 9.12 -19.32 -40.56
C THR A 6 7.93 -18.54 -39.99
N PRO A 7 7.34 -18.94 -38.86
CA PRO A 7 6.29 -18.14 -38.26
C PRO A 7 6.86 -16.80 -37.81
N GLU A 8 6.33 -15.73 -38.38
CA GLU A 8 6.66 -14.35 -38.07
C GLU A 8 6.56 -14.06 -36.57
N GLY A 9 7.43 -13.17 -36.12
CA GLY A 9 7.63 -12.79 -34.73
C GLY A 9 6.34 -12.45 -33.98
N VAL A 10 5.98 -13.32 -33.04
CA VAL A 10 5.01 -12.97 -32.00
C VAL A 10 5.69 -11.96 -31.07
N ASN A 11 5.31 -10.69 -31.19
CA ASN A 11 5.71 -9.69 -30.19
C ASN A 11 5.30 -10.18 -28.80
N PRO A 12 6.20 -10.12 -27.79
CA PRO A 12 5.85 -10.54 -26.45
C PRO A 12 4.64 -9.73 -25.97
N PRO A 13 3.72 -10.33 -25.20
CA PRO A 13 2.56 -9.64 -24.71
C PRO A 13 2.99 -8.40 -23.91
N PRO A 14 2.23 -7.29 -24.01
CA PRO A 14 2.58 -6.05 -23.33
C PRO A 14 2.69 -6.30 -21.82
N ARG A 15 3.76 -5.77 -21.22
CA ARG A 15 4.01 -5.93 -19.79
C ARG A 15 3.26 -4.82 -19.02
N PRO A 16 2.73 -5.12 -17.83
CA PRO A 16 2.14 -4.10 -16.98
C PRO A 16 3.12 -2.96 -16.66
N THR A 17 2.60 -1.74 -16.66
CA THR A 17 3.35 -0.50 -16.40
C THR A 17 2.88 0.20 -15.14
N ASP A 18 1.61 0.01 -14.75
CA ASP A 18 0.92 0.79 -13.73
C ASP A 18 0.34 -0.13 -12.67
N ARG A 19 0.60 0.18 -11.40
CA ARG A 19 0.11 -0.58 -10.25
C ARG A 19 -0.84 0.28 -9.45
N LEU A 20 -2.09 -0.16 -9.36
CA LEU A 20 -3.15 0.63 -8.75
C LEU A 20 -3.49 0.10 -7.35
N PHE A 21 -3.56 0.99 -6.35
CA PHE A 21 -3.93 0.63 -4.99
C PHE A 21 -4.42 1.83 -4.17
N PHE A 22 -5.29 1.58 -3.18
CA PHE A 22 -5.55 2.56 -2.12
C PHE A 22 -4.49 2.48 -1.04
N ALA A 23 -4.12 3.62 -0.47
CA ALA A 23 -3.11 3.70 0.58
C ALA A 23 -3.38 4.78 1.62
N LEU A 24 -2.77 4.59 2.79
CA LEU A 24 -2.52 5.64 3.76
C LEU A 24 -1.05 6.08 3.67
N LEU A 25 -0.82 7.38 3.69
CA LEU A 25 0.52 7.94 3.71
C LEU A 25 0.82 8.45 5.13
N PRO A 26 2.01 8.18 5.68
CA PRO A 26 2.43 8.83 6.92
C PRO A 26 2.63 10.33 6.67
N GLU A 27 2.30 11.15 7.66
CA GLU A 27 2.66 12.57 7.64
C GLU A 27 4.18 12.76 7.72
N ALA A 28 4.69 13.95 7.37
CA ALA A 28 6.13 14.18 7.24
C ALA A 28 6.94 13.82 8.51
N PRO A 29 6.51 14.18 9.74
CA PRO A 29 7.20 13.75 10.97
C PRO A 29 7.25 12.22 11.12
N ALA A 30 6.13 11.54 10.88
CA ALA A 30 6.05 10.09 10.95
C ALA A 30 6.89 9.41 9.87
N ALA A 31 6.90 9.93 8.64
CA ALA A 31 7.73 9.43 7.55
C ALA A 31 9.23 9.55 7.88
N ALA A 32 9.64 10.64 8.54
CA ALA A 32 11.00 10.82 9.02
C ALA A 32 11.36 9.83 10.15
N ALA A 33 10.43 9.61 11.10
CA ALA A 33 10.60 8.61 12.16
C ALA A 33 10.72 7.19 11.59
N ILE A 34 9.90 6.83 10.59
CA ILE A 34 9.98 5.55 9.87
C ILE A 34 11.34 5.41 9.18
N ALA A 35 11.84 6.47 8.53
CA ALA A 35 13.16 6.44 7.88
C ALA A 35 14.30 6.26 8.89
N ALA A 36 14.22 6.88 10.07
CA ALA A 36 15.19 6.73 11.15
C ALA A 36 15.19 5.28 11.67
N ALA A 37 14.02 4.77 12.06
CA ALA A 37 13.88 3.38 12.51
C ALA A 37 14.39 2.38 11.45
N ALA A 38 14.09 2.59 10.17
CA ALA A 38 14.60 1.74 9.10
C ALA A 38 16.12 1.75 8.97
N LYS A 39 16.79 2.89 9.22
CA LYS A 39 18.25 2.99 9.22
C LYS A 39 18.85 2.30 10.43
N ASP A 40 18.25 2.47 11.60
CA ASP A 40 18.71 1.84 12.85
C ASP A 40 18.61 0.31 12.73
N LEU A 41 17.44 -0.20 12.31
CA LEU A 41 17.22 -1.63 12.05
C LEU A 41 18.19 -2.18 11.00
N LYS A 42 18.47 -1.40 9.94
CA LYS A 42 19.44 -1.79 8.93
C LYS A 42 20.84 -1.93 9.51
N ALA A 43 21.27 -0.97 10.34
CA ALA A 43 22.59 -0.98 10.96
C ALA A 43 22.72 -2.12 11.99
N GLU A 44 21.74 -2.25 12.87
CA GLU A 44 21.67 -3.27 13.92
C GLU A 44 21.77 -4.70 13.36
N HIS A 45 21.03 -4.99 12.28
CA HIS A 45 20.98 -6.33 11.68
C HIS A 45 21.93 -6.52 10.49
N GLY A 46 22.78 -5.52 10.19
CA GLY A 46 23.74 -5.59 9.08
C GLY A 46 23.13 -5.76 7.69
N LEU A 47 21.87 -5.34 7.50
CA LEU A 47 21.09 -5.52 6.27
C LEU A 47 21.73 -4.75 5.09
N LYS A 48 21.61 -5.28 3.88
CA LYS A 48 22.21 -4.71 2.66
C LYS A 48 21.20 -3.94 1.83
N GLY A 49 19.91 -4.26 1.97
CA GLY A 49 18.79 -3.57 1.35
C GLY A 49 18.83 -2.05 1.48
N ARG A 50 18.42 -1.34 0.43
CA ARG A 50 18.29 0.12 0.49
C ARG A 50 17.00 0.48 1.22
N VAL A 51 17.12 1.35 2.24
CA VAL A 51 15.96 1.98 2.89
C VAL A 51 15.16 2.73 1.83
N LEU A 52 13.85 2.49 1.79
CA LEU A 52 12.97 3.18 0.85
C LEU A 52 12.97 4.68 1.13
N ALA A 53 12.74 5.48 0.08
CA ALA A 53 12.54 6.91 0.24
C ALA A 53 11.28 7.18 1.08
N THR A 54 11.26 8.28 1.83
CA THR A 54 10.13 8.67 2.68
C THR A 54 8.82 8.77 1.90
N SER A 55 8.89 9.24 0.65
CA SER A 55 7.75 9.31 -0.29
C SER A 55 7.17 7.95 -0.71
N ARG A 56 7.85 6.85 -0.38
CA ARG A 56 7.40 5.48 -0.67
C ARG A 56 6.83 4.77 0.55
N PHE A 57 6.91 5.33 1.74
CA PHE A 57 6.27 4.74 2.91
C PHE A 57 4.75 4.91 2.79
N HIS A 58 4.03 3.81 2.98
CA HIS A 58 2.58 3.78 2.93
C HIS A 58 2.08 2.50 3.60
N VAL A 59 0.80 2.51 3.99
CA VAL A 59 0.03 1.30 4.29
C VAL A 59 -0.90 1.05 3.12
N THR A 60 -0.73 -0.06 2.41
CA THR A 60 -1.65 -0.46 1.35
C THR A 60 -2.97 -0.95 1.94
N LEU A 61 -4.08 -0.32 1.53
CA LEU A 61 -5.43 -0.72 1.91
C LEU A 61 -5.95 -1.80 0.95
N HIS A 62 -6.10 -1.47 -0.33
CA HIS A 62 -6.57 -2.39 -1.37
C HIS A 62 -5.64 -2.35 -2.57
N PHE A 63 -5.27 -3.51 -3.11
CA PHE A 63 -4.53 -3.62 -4.36
C PHE A 63 -5.50 -3.98 -5.49
N PHE A 64 -5.43 -3.25 -6.60
CA PHE A 64 -6.35 -3.37 -7.75
C PHE A 64 -5.68 -3.92 -9.01
N GLY A 65 -4.49 -4.53 -8.87
CA GLY A 65 -3.80 -5.16 -9.97
C GLY A 65 -2.68 -4.32 -10.59
N ASP A 66 -1.94 -4.98 -11.47
CA ASP A 66 -0.94 -4.38 -12.36
C ASP A 66 -1.56 -4.33 -13.77
N HIS A 67 -1.55 -3.16 -14.41
CA HIS A 67 -2.24 -2.88 -15.66
C HIS A 67 -1.28 -2.43 -16.76
N VAL A 68 -1.64 -2.67 -18.02
CA VAL A 68 -0.97 -2.10 -19.19
C VAL A 68 -1.59 -0.74 -19.46
N GLY A 69 -0.94 0.33 -18.99
CA GLY A 69 -1.54 1.66 -18.92
C GLY A 69 -2.55 1.80 -17.77
N LEU A 70 -2.90 3.05 -17.47
CA LEU A 70 -3.86 3.36 -16.41
C LEU A 70 -5.32 3.18 -16.90
N PRO A 71 -6.10 2.23 -16.33
CA PRO A 71 -7.47 1.98 -16.77
C PRO A 71 -8.45 3.05 -16.26
N ALA A 72 -8.81 4.01 -17.11
CA ALA A 72 -9.64 5.17 -16.75
C ALA A 72 -10.96 4.80 -16.06
N ALA A 73 -11.74 3.86 -16.61
CA ALA A 73 -13.03 3.45 -16.04
C ALA A 73 -12.89 2.80 -14.64
N LEU A 74 -11.79 2.07 -14.40
CA LEU A 74 -11.51 1.51 -13.08
C LEU A 74 -11.17 2.64 -12.10
N VAL A 75 -10.32 3.59 -12.50
CA VAL A 75 -9.95 4.76 -11.67
C VAL A 75 -11.18 5.57 -11.30
N GLU A 76 -12.08 5.85 -12.25
CA GLU A 76 -13.33 6.58 -12.02
C GLU A 76 -14.24 5.85 -11.02
N GLY A 77 -14.47 4.55 -11.23
CA GLY A 77 -15.34 3.77 -10.34
C GLY A 77 -14.77 3.62 -8.92
N LEU A 78 -13.46 3.40 -8.78
CA LEU A 78 -12.79 3.40 -7.49
C LEU A 78 -12.89 4.77 -6.80
N SER A 79 -12.75 5.85 -7.56
CA SER A 79 -12.86 7.21 -7.05
C SER A 79 -14.28 7.53 -6.55
N ALA A 80 -15.31 7.05 -7.25
CA ALA A 80 -16.69 7.17 -6.81
C ALA A 80 -16.93 6.41 -5.50
N ALA A 81 -16.43 5.17 -5.39
CA ALA A 81 -16.53 4.37 -4.17
C ALA A 81 -15.84 5.06 -2.99
N ALA A 82 -14.61 5.54 -3.19
CA ALA A 82 -13.83 6.26 -2.18
C ALA A 82 -14.55 7.54 -1.69
N SER A 83 -15.15 8.30 -2.60
CA SER A 83 -15.89 9.54 -2.29
C SER A 83 -17.13 9.30 -1.42
N SER A 84 -17.68 8.08 -1.43
CA SER A 84 -18.84 7.71 -0.61
C SER A 84 -18.49 7.39 0.85
N VAL A 85 -17.20 7.18 1.16
CA VAL A 85 -16.77 6.76 2.49
C VAL A 85 -16.89 7.93 3.47
N ARG A 86 -17.44 7.65 4.66
CA ARG A 86 -17.44 8.56 5.81
C ARG A 86 -16.84 7.81 6.98
N PHE A 87 -15.75 8.35 7.51
CA PHE A 87 -15.01 7.76 8.61
C PHE A 87 -14.29 8.89 9.34
N ALA A 88 -14.43 8.96 10.67
CA ALA A 88 -13.70 9.95 11.44
C ALA A 88 -12.19 9.71 11.28
N PRO A 89 -11.36 10.75 11.22
CA PRO A 89 -9.92 10.57 11.34
C PRO A 89 -9.61 9.64 12.54
N PHE A 90 -8.58 8.78 12.45
CA PHE A 90 -8.08 7.94 13.55
C PHE A 90 -6.54 7.97 13.70
N ASP A 91 -6.01 7.40 14.78
CA ASP A 91 -4.57 7.17 14.97
C ASP A 91 -4.17 5.75 14.56
N VAL A 92 -2.93 5.59 14.12
CA VAL A 92 -2.31 4.28 13.90
C VAL A 92 -1.00 4.19 14.67
N VAL A 93 -0.73 3.02 15.24
CA VAL A 93 0.49 2.75 16.02
C VAL A 93 1.24 1.57 15.42
N PHE A 94 2.51 1.79 15.08
CA PHE A 94 3.42 0.75 14.62
C PHE A 94 4.61 0.64 15.59
N ASP A 95 4.74 -0.52 16.23
CA ASP A 95 5.64 -0.75 17.37
C ASP A 95 6.47 -2.03 17.24
N ARG A 96 6.39 -2.72 16.10
CA ARG A 96 7.17 -3.92 15.81
C ARG A 96 7.78 -3.87 14.42
N ALA A 97 8.97 -4.42 14.28
CA ALA A 97 9.60 -4.69 13.00
C ALA A 97 9.69 -6.20 12.76
N MET A 98 9.43 -6.65 11.53
CA MET A 98 9.62 -8.04 11.14
C MET A 98 9.80 -8.17 9.63
N SER A 99 10.27 -9.31 9.15
CA SER A 99 10.24 -9.61 7.72
C SER A 99 8.99 -10.40 7.34
N PHE A 100 8.43 -10.12 6.17
CA PHE A 100 7.54 -11.08 5.51
C PHE A 100 8.33 -12.02 4.61
N THR A 101 7.77 -13.20 4.39
CA THR A 101 8.26 -14.10 3.35
C THR A 101 8.03 -13.44 1.99
N GLY A 102 8.91 -13.74 1.05
CA GLY A 102 8.88 -13.15 -0.28
C GLY A 102 9.82 -13.90 -1.21
N ARG A 103 9.94 -13.40 -2.45
CA ARG A 103 10.88 -13.97 -3.41
C ARG A 103 12.31 -13.87 -2.84
N PRO A 104 13.19 -14.83 -3.15
CA PRO A 104 14.61 -14.70 -2.84
C PRO A 104 15.12 -13.33 -3.31
N ARG A 105 15.87 -12.67 -2.44
CA ARG A 105 16.41 -11.31 -2.63
C ARG A 105 15.44 -10.14 -2.67
N LYS A 106 14.16 -10.38 -2.36
CA LYS A 106 13.12 -9.33 -2.28
C LYS A 106 12.21 -9.56 -1.09
N ARG A 107 12.76 -9.92 0.06
CA ARG A 107 12.00 -10.13 1.29
C ARG A 107 11.84 -8.78 2.00
N PRO A 108 10.61 -8.28 2.22
CA PRO A 108 10.42 -6.98 2.81
C PRO A 108 10.68 -7.05 4.32
N LEU A 109 11.45 -6.10 4.84
CA LEU A 109 11.41 -5.71 6.25
C LEU A 109 10.29 -4.67 6.40
N VAL A 110 9.40 -4.87 7.36
CA VAL A 110 8.20 -4.06 7.54
C VAL A 110 8.03 -3.61 8.97
N LEU A 111 7.35 -2.49 9.16
CA LEU A 111 6.73 -2.12 10.44
C LEU A 111 5.33 -2.72 10.55
N ARG A 112 4.98 -3.08 11.78
CA ARG A 112 3.72 -3.65 12.22
C ARG A 112 3.27 -2.98 13.52
N GLY A 113 1.97 -2.98 13.76
CA GLY A 113 1.38 -2.67 15.06
C GLY A 113 0.83 -3.92 15.72
N HIS A 114 0.60 -3.84 17.03
CA HIS A 114 -0.30 -4.73 17.74
C HIS A 114 -1.77 -4.45 17.38
N ASP A 115 -2.68 -5.36 17.76
CA ASP A 115 -4.06 -5.34 17.29
C ASP A 115 -4.82 -4.09 17.77
N GLU A 116 -4.66 -3.68 19.03
CA GLU A 116 -5.33 -2.50 19.60
C GLU A 116 -4.91 -1.20 18.88
N GLY A 117 -3.63 -1.01 18.61
CA GLY A 117 -3.07 0.16 17.92
C GLY A 117 -3.43 0.27 16.44
N LEU A 118 -4.06 -0.76 15.87
CA LEU A 118 -4.51 -0.82 14.48
C LEU A 118 -6.02 -1.06 14.33
N ALA A 119 -6.78 -1.13 15.42
CA ALA A 119 -8.22 -1.44 15.40
C ALA A 119 -9.01 -0.48 14.50
N ALA A 120 -8.79 0.83 14.66
CA ALA A 120 -9.47 1.84 13.84
C ALA A 120 -9.10 1.75 12.34
N LEU A 121 -7.86 1.35 12.02
CA LEU A 121 -7.44 1.10 10.64
C LEU A 121 -8.16 -0.12 10.04
N ILE A 122 -8.34 -1.18 10.84
CA ILE A 122 -9.08 -2.37 10.43
C ILE A 122 -10.55 -2.02 10.15
N ASP A 123 -11.17 -1.24 11.04
CA ASP A 123 -12.56 -0.79 10.85
C ASP A 123 -12.70 0.17 9.66
N PHE A 124 -11.74 1.09 9.46
CA PHE A 124 -11.71 1.94 8.28
C PHE A 124 -11.60 1.11 6.98
N ARG A 125 -10.70 0.13 6.96
CA ARG A 125 -10.55 -0.79 5.83
C ARG A 125 -11.85 -1.56 5.55
N ARG A 126 -12.60 -1.95 6.58
CA ARG A 126 -13.92 -2.58 6.41
C ARG A 126 -14.92 -1.62 5.76
N SER A 127 -15.02 -0.39 6.27
CA SER A 127 -15.90 0.64 5.69
C SER A 127 -15.60 0.94 4.22
N LEU A 128 -14.31 1.03 3.86
CA LEU A 128 -13.87 1.21 2.47
C LEU A 128 -14.20 -0.02 1.61
N SER A 129 -14.13 -1.23 2.17
CA SER A 129 -14.53 -2.46 1.49
C SER A 129 -16.02 -2.48 1.18
N ASP A 130 -16.86 -2.09 2.15
CA ASP A 130 -18.30 -2.04 1.97
C ASP A 130 -18.68 -1.01 0.89
N ALA A 131 -17.98 0.12 0.83
CA ALA A 131 -18.13 1.10 -0.25
C ALA A 131 -17.76 0.50 -1.61
N LEU A 132 -16.63 -0.20 -1.71
CA LEU A 132 -16.24 -0.88 -2.95
C LEU A 132 -17.28 -1.91 -3.40
N VAL A 133 -17.83 -2.69 -2.46
CA VAL A 133 -18.89 -3.67 -2.76
C VAL A 133 -20.15 -2.98 -3.30
N ARG A 134 -20.62 -1.90 -2.65
CA ARG A 134 -21.80 -1.14 -3.11
C ARG A 134 -21.63 -0.55 -4.52
N HIS A 135 -20.39 -0.25 -4.90
CA HIS A 135 -20.04 0.28 -6.22
C HIS A 135 -19.66 -0.82 -7.25
N GLY A 136 -19.88 -2.10 -6.95
CA GLY A 136 -19.65 -3.20 -7.89
C GLY A 136 -18.22 -3.75 -7.93
N PHE A 137 -17.33 -3.27 -7.06
CA PHE A 137 -15.92 -3.69 -6.98
C PHE A 137 -15.66 -4.78 -5.92
N GLY A 138 -16.70 -5.46 -5.44
CA GLY A 138 -16.55 -6.50 -4.40
C GLY A 138 -15.59 -7.63 -4.77
N HIS A 139 -15.49 -7.97 -6.06
CA HIS A 139 -14.56 -8.98 -6.57
C HIS A 139 -13.08 -8.58 -6.47
N LEU A 140 -12.77 -7.30 -6.23
CA LEU A 140 -11.42 -6.78 -6.03
C LEU A 140 -11.04 -6.67 -4.54
N VAL A 141 -11.95 -6.98 -3.62
CA VAL A 141 -11.69 -6.89 -2.18
C VAL A 141 -11.05 -8.18 -1.69
N ASP A 142 -9.78 -8.11 -1.26
CA ASP A 142 -9.19 -9.18 -0.44
C ASP A 142 -9.70 -9.08 1.00
N ALA A 143 -10.19 -10.21 1.52
CA ALA A 143 -10.64 -10.36 2.90
C ALA A 143 -9.45 -10.35 3.88
N ARG A 144 -8.26 -10.75 3.44
CA ARG A 144 -7.04 -10.71 4.25
C ARG A 144 -6.49 -9.30 4.22
N PHE A 145 -6.26 -8.77 5.41
CA PHE A 145 -5.60 -7.50 5.58
C PHE A 145 -4.56 -7.62 6.68
N THR A 146 -3.35 -7.20 6.36
CA THR A 146 -2.17 -7.34 7.21
C THR A 146 -1.49 -5.97 7.15
N PRO A 147 -1.95 -4.99 7.96
CA PRO A 147 -1.48 -3.62 7.87
C PRO A 147 0.02 -3.54 8.15
N HIS A 148 0.78 -2.90 7.28
CA HIS A 148 2.23 -2.80 7.42
C HIS A 148 2.77 -1.61 6.63
N VAL A 149 3.96 -1.14 7.01
CA VAL A 149 4.75 -0.20 6.21
C VAL A 149 6.04 -0.89 5.79
N THR A 150 6.30 -0.99 4.49
CA THR A 150 7.57 -1.57 4.02
C THR A 150 8.71 -0.59 4.21
N LEU A 151 9.80 -1.04 4.82
CA LEU A 151 10.98 -0.22 5.12
C LEU A 151 12.07 -0.36 4.06
N LEU A 152 12.37 -1.61 3.70
CA LEU A 152 13.39 -2.01 2.74
C LEU A 152 13.13 -3.45 2.29
N TYR A 153 13.87 -3.88 1.27
CA TYR A 153 13.91 -5.27 0.82
C TYR A 153 15.32 -5.83 1.01
N ASP A 154 15.42 -7.05 1.52
CA ASP A 154 16.69 -7.74 1.76
C ASP A 154 16.57 -9.24 1.42
N ASP A 155 17.70 -9.96 1.52
CA ASP A 155 17.76 -11.42 1.41
C ASP A 155 17.45 -12.08 2.77
N GLN A 156 17.76 -11.37 3.86
CA GLN A 156 17.64 -11.85 5.23
C GLN A 156 16.19 -11.75 5.76
N LEU A 157 15.78 -12.74 6.54
CA LEU A 157 14.53 -12.72 7.30
C LEU A 157 14.80 -12.36 8.75
N ARG A 158 13.96 -11.49 9.29
CA ARG A 158 13.99 -11.07 10.69
C ARG A 158 12.72 -11.47 11.41
N PRO A 159 12.83 -12.15 12.57
CA PRO A 159 11.67 -12.42 13.40
C PRO A 159 11.09 -11.09 13.92
N PRO A 160 9.85 -11.10 14.42
CA PRO A 160 9.29 -9.95 15.10
C PRO A 160 10.17 -9.46 16.25
N GLN A 161 10.43 -8.16 16.29
CA GLN A 161 11.08 -7.49 17.41
C GLN A 161 10.39 -6.15 17.69
N PRO A 162 10.36 -5.71 18.96
CA PRO A 162 9.82 -4.40 19.31
C PRO A 162 10.69 -3.27 18.76
N VAL A 163 10.05 -2.14 18.45
CA VAL A 163 10.71 -0.87 18.15
C VAL A 163 10.02 0.25 18.93
N GLY A 164 10.65 1.43 19.02
CA GLY A 164 9.96 2.60 19.55
C GLY A 164 8.67 2.87 18.75
N PRO A 165 7.54 3.12 19.41
CA PRO A 165 6.26 3.26 18.72
C PRO A 165 6.27 4.48 17.81
N ILE A 166 5.90 4.25 16.56
CA ILE A 166 5.67 5.30 15.57
C ILE A 166 4.17 5.48 15.45
N VAL A 167 3.71 6.68 15.79
CA VAL A 167 2.28 7.04 15.83
C VAL A 167 2.05 8.18 14.85
N TRP A 168 0.94 8.12 14.12
CA TRP A 168 0.43 9.29 13.42
C TRP A 168 -1.07 9.26 13.26
N ARG A 169 -1.60 10.47 13.06
CA ARG A 169 -3.00 10.74 12.84
C ARG A 169 -3.32 10.61 11.35
N VAL A 170 -4.20 9.68 11.00
CA VAL A 170 -4.69 9.50 9.62
C VAL A 170 -5.82 10.49 9.37
N HIS A 171 -5.59 11.41 8.43
CA HIS A 171 -6.54 12.43 8.02
C HIS A 171 -7.13 12.21 6.63
N GLU A 172 -6.51 11.36 5.82
CA GLU A 172 -6.93 11.09 4.44
C GLU A 172 -6.40 9.74 3.97
N PHE A 173 -6.96 9.27 2.86
CA PHE A 173 -6.44 8.15 2.10
C PHE A 173 -6.36 8.52 0.62
N VAL A 174 -5.54 7.78 -0.13
CA VAL A 174 -5.18 8.14 -1.50
C VAL A 174 -5.33 6.96 -2.45
N LEU A 175 -5.71 7.24 -3.70
CA LEU A 175 -5.55 6.30 -4.81
C LEU A 175 -4.19 6.53 -5.44
N MET A 176 -3.37 5.49 -5.47
CA MET A 176 -1.99 5.56 -5.95
C MET A 176 -1.83 4.77 -7.23
N ASP A 177 -1.13 5.39 -8.19
CA ASP A 177 -0.52 4.72 -9.32
C ASP A 177 0.99 4.58 -9.08
N SER A 178 1.47 3.34 -9.02
CA SER A 178 2.89 3.02 -8.97
C SER A 178 3.40 2.64 -10.35
N LEU A 179 4.16 3.54 -10.98
CA LEU A 179 4.82 3.32 -12.26
C LEU A 179 5.95 2.29 -12.11
N LEU A 180 5.68 1.04 -12.49
CA LEU A 180 6.52 -0.13 -12.23
C LEU A 180 7.92 -0.01 -12.83
N THR A 181 8.04 0.66 -13.98
CA THR A 181 9.33 0.87 -14.67
C THR A 181 10.13 2.04 -14.14
N ARG A 182 9.50 2.96 -13.38
CA ARG A 182 10.12 4.19 -12.87
C ARG A 182 10.28 4.22 -11.36
N SER A 183 9.75 3.23 -10.64
CA SER A 183 9.73 3.19 -9.17
C SER A 183 9.15 4.46 -8.55
N LEU A 184 8.19 5.08 -9.24
CA LEU A 184 7.54 6.33 -8.86
C LEU A 184 6.10 6.04 -8.44
N HIS A 185 5.69 6.61 -7.32
CA HIS A 185 4.30 6.58 -6.87
C HIS A 185 3.65 7.95 -7.13
N VAL A 186 2.54 7.95 -7.84
CA VAL A 186 1.76 9.14 -8.23
C VAL A 186 0.40 9.06 -7.55
N PRO A 187 0.05 10.01 -6.66
CA PRO A 187 -1.31 10.12 -6.16
C PRO A 187 -2.25 10.57 -7.28
N LEU A 188 -3.25 9.75 -7.59
CA LEU A 188 -4.29 10.08 -8.58
C LEU A 188 -5.40 10.93 -7.96
N ALA A 189 -5.75 10.64 -6.70
CA ALA A 189 -6.75 11.37 -5.92
C ALA A 189 -6.54 11.16 -4.42
N ARG A 190 -7.07 12.08 -3.61
CA ARG A 190 -7.01 12.06 -2.14
C ARG A 190 -8.39 12.35 -1.57
N TRP A 191 -8.77 11.65 -0.50
CA TRP A 191 -10.03 11.85 0.19
C TRP A 191 -9.80 12.11 1.68
N PRO A 192 -10.26 13.26 2.21
CA PRO A 192 -10.20 13.51 3.64
C PRO A 192 -11.13 12.55 4.39
N LEU A 193 -10.67 12.07 5.53
CA LEU A 193 -11.49 11.37 6.50
C LEU A 193 -12.37 12.39 7.21
N GLN A 194 -13.67 12.22 7.05
CA GLN A 194 -14.68 13.07 7.66
C GLN A 194 -15.71 12.19 8.37
N PRO A 195 -16.11 12.53 9.60
CA PRO A 195 -17.19 11.82 10.27
C PRO A 195 -18.47 11.91 9.43
N ALA A 196 -19.37 10.93 9.58
CA ALA A 196 -20.72 11.09 9.07
C ALA A 196 -21.31 12.36 9.68
N ALA A 197 -21.96 13.19 8.86
CA ALA A 197 -22.67 14.35 9.38
C ALA A 197 -23.67 13.87 10.43
N SER A 198 -23.62 14.44 11.63
CA SER A 198 -24.68 14.21 12.61
C SER A 198 -25.98 14.71 11.97
N ALA A 199 -26.97 13.83 11.86
CA ALA A 199 -28.33 14.28 11.60
C ALA A 199 -28.72 15.13 12.81
N ALA A 200 -28.73 16.45 12.62
CA ALA A 200 -29.33 17.35 13.60
C ALA A 200 -30.79 16.91 13.78
N ALA A 201 -31.14 16.55 15.01
CA ALA A 201 -32.48 16.18 15.42
C ALA A 201 -33.46 17.36 15.32
#